data_AF-A0A7J5ZDA9-F1
#
_entry.id   AF-A0A7J5ZDA9-F1
#
_cell.length_a   1.000
_cell.length_b   1.000
_cell.length_c   1.000
_cell.angle_alpha   90.00
_cell.angle_beta   90.00
_cell.angle_gamma   90.00
#
_symmetry.space_group_name_H-M   'P 1'
#
loop_
_entity.id
_entity.type
_entity.pdbx_description
1 polymer ?
#
loop_
_entity_poly.entity_id
_entity_poly.type
_entity_poly.pdbx_seq_one_letter_code
_entity_poly.pdbx_strand_id
1 'polypeptide(L)'
;TLKAYRGQIIEYSSRAKKVRVSKLIDISRSILEIDNLYSSSPCPTLFKERLRLQTEYNLLSTDRATHLITKSRFAVYDSAQQARQAQSIRLIPKIYSETGETVTDHRDINDTFKEYYSVYTALNNSLLGGQISNEEILRAIKSLKCNKHLDQTVIVQNSIRNVRPNFAPCSKT
;
A
#
# COMPACT_ATOMS: atom_id res chain seq x y z
N THR A 1 20.18 -21.46 3.56
CA THR A 1 20.65 -21.03 2.23
C THR A 1 19.91 -19.81 1.68
N LEU A 2 18.56 -19.80 1.59
CA LEU A 2 17.79 -18.67 1.02
C LEU A 2 18.01 -17.30 1.71
N LYS A 3 18.19 -17.28 3.04
CA LYS A 3 18.46 -16.04 3.80
C LYS A 3 19.80 -15.38 3.42
N ALA A 4 20.84 -16.17 3.14
CA ALA A 4 22.15 -15.66 2.74
C ALA A 4 22.11 -15.01 1.35
N TYR A 5 21.40 -15.66 0.40
CA TYR A 5 21.21 -15.12 -0.95
C TYR A 5 20.43 -13.80 -0.93
N ARG A 6 19.40 -13.70 -0.08
CA ARG A 6 18.71 -12.42 0.17
C ARG A 6 19.65 -11.33 0.68
N GLY A 7 20.56 -11.66 1.59
CA GLY A 7 21.58 -10.73 2.08
C GLY A 7 22.46 -10.18 0.97
N GLN A 8 22.95 -11.05 0.08
CA GLN A 8 23.78 -10.66 -1.06
C GLN A 8 23.04 -9.75 -2.05
N ILE A 9 21.76 -10.03 -2.34
CA ILE A 9 20.93 -9.17 -3.20
C ILE A 9 20.75 -7.78 -2.56
N ILE A 10 20.49 -7.73 -1.26
CA ILE A 10 20.31 -6.47 -0.53
C ILE A 10 21.61 -5.67 -0.53
N GLU A 11 22.75 -6.30 -0.27
CA GLU A 11 24.06 -5.65 -0.32
C GLU A 11 24.35 -5.09 -1.72
N TYR A 12 24.19 -5.91 -2.76
CA TYR A 12 24.40 -5.50 -4.15
C TYR A 12 23.51 -4.30 -4.52
N SER A 13 22.21 -4.38 -4.24
CA SER A 13 21.27 -3.32 -4.58
C SER A 13 21.55 -2.02 -3.81
N SER A 14 21.95 -2.11 -2.54
CA SER A 14 22.38 -0.97 -1.73
C SER A 14 23.65 -0.31 -2.28
N ARG A 15 24.68 -1.11 -2.59
CA ARG A 15 25.94 -0.65 -3.19
C ARG A 15 25.68 0.01 -4.55
N ALA A 16 24.91 -0.64 -5.42
CA ALA A 16 24.55 -0.09 -6.73
C ALA A 16 23.80 1.24 -6.61
N LYS A 17 22.91 1.38 -5.62
CA LYS A 17 22.25 2.65 -5.31
C LYS A 17 23.25 3.72 -4.89
N LYS A 18 24.18 3.40 -3.99
CA LYS A 18 25.21 4.35 -3.51
C LYS A 18 26.09 4.84 -4.66
N VAL A 19 26.57 3.93 -5.51
CA VAL A 19 27.37 4.26 -6.70
C VAL A 19 26.61 5.19 -7.64
N ARG A 20 25.34 4.89 -7.93
CA ARG A 20 24.51 5.75 -8.81
C ARG A 20 24.34 7.16 -8.23
N VAL A 21 24.08 7.27 -6.93
CA VAL A 21 23.93 8.57 -6.26
C VAL A 21 25.23 9.35 -6.27
N SER A 22 26.37 8.71 -5.98
CA SER A 22 27.69 9.35 -6.07
C SER A 22 27.91 9.91 -7.46
N LYS A 23 27.66 9.10 -8.50
CA LYS A 23 27.83 9.50 -9.90
C LYS A 23 26.97 10.71 -10.27
N LEU A 24 25.72 10.77 -9.80
CA LEU A 24 24.84 11.93 -10.02
C LEU A 24 25.39 13.20 -9.37
N ILE A 25 25.94 13.09 -8.16
CA ILE A 25 26.58 14.22 -7.45
C ILE A 25 27.81 14.69 -8.22
N ASP A 26 28.64 13.76 -8.67
CA ASP A 26 29.86 14.08 -9.41
C ASP A 26 29.56 14.76 -10.74
N ILE A 27 28.61 14.23 -11.52
CA ILE A 27 28.14 14.88 -12.76
C ILE A 27 27.58 16.27 -12.48
N SER A 28 26.78 16.43 -11.42
CA SER A 28 26.23 17.75 -11.06
C SER A 28 27.32 18.75 -10.69
N ARG A 29 28.38 18.31 -10.02
CA ARG A 29 29.55 19.14 -9.70
C ARG A 29 30.28 19.55 -10.97
N SER A 30 30.56 18.61 -11.87
CA SER A 30 31.23 18.89 -13.14
C SER A 30 30.42 19.83 -14.04
N ILE A 31 29.09 19.73 -14.05
CA ILE A 31 28.24 20.69 -14.77
C ILE A 31 28.41 22.09 -14.18
N LEU A 32 28.40 22.24 -12.86
CA LEU A 32 28.59 23.53 -12.19
C LEU A 32 29.98 24.13 -12.46
N GLU A 33 31.02 23.30 -12.46
CA GLU A 33 32.39 23.72 -12.81
C GLU A 33 32.47 24.22 -14.25
N ILE A 34 31.87 23.50 -15.21
CA ILE A 34 31.82 23.92 -16.61
C ILE A 34 31.00 25.21 -16.76
N ASP A 35 29.89 25.35 -16.05
CA ASP A 35 29.05 26.56 -16.11
C ASP A 35 29.81 27.79 -15.59
N ASN A 36 30.62 27.63 -14.53
CA ASN A 36 31.50 28.70 -14.04
C ASN A 36 32.60 29.05 -15.05
N LEU A 37 33.25 28.06 -15.65
CA LEU A 37 34.28 28.28 -16.68
C LEU A 37 33.70 28.90 -17.96
N TYR A 38 32.51 28.47 -18.36
CA TYR A 38 31.82 29.02 -19.52
C TYR A 38 31.40 30.47 -19.30
N SER A 39 31.03 30.82 -18.06
CA SER A 39 30.68 32.20 -17.68
C SER A 39 31.88 33.14 -17.74
N SER A 40 33.08 32.67 -17.42
CA SER A 40 34.32 33.46 -17.51
C SER A 40 34.94 33.46 -18.91
N SER A 41 34.79 32.36 -19.66
CA SER A 41 35.33 32.19 -21.01
C SER A 41 34.39 31.33 -21.86
N PRO A 42 33.47 31.94 -22.63
CA PRO A 42 32.55 31.23 -23.49
C PRO A 42 33.31 30.43 -24.56
N CYS A 43 33.19 29.10 -24.53
CA CYS A 43 33.86 28.21 -25.48
C CYS A 43 32.89 27.12 -25.99
N PRO A 44 32.78 26.91 -27.32
CA PRO A 44 31.88 25.90 -27.88
C PRO A 44 32.16 24.46 -27.39
N THR A 45 33.42 24.13 -27.08
CA THR A 45 33.79 22.81 -26.58
C THR A 45 33.28 22.56 -25.16
N LEU A 46 33.31 23.58 -24.29
CA LEU A 46 32.74 23.54 -22.94
C LEU A 46 31.23 23.34 -22.98
N PHE A 47 30.54 24.03 -23.89
CA PHE A 47 29.09 23.86 -24.07
C PHE A 47 28.73 22.42 -24.51
N LYS A 48 29.50 21.85 -25.45
CA LYS A 48 29.31 20.46 -25.89
C LYS A 48 29.48 19.48 -24.72
N GLU A 49 30.50 19.68 -23.88
CA GLU A 49 30.76 18.82 -22.73
C GLU A 49 29.67 18.94 -21.65
N ARG A 50 29.22 20.16 -21.37
CA ARG A 50 28.05 20.41 -20.51
C ARG A 50 26.83 19.64 -20.99
N LEU A 51 26.54 19.70 -22.29
CA LEU A 51 25.39 19.01 -22.88
C LEU A 51 25.52 17.48 -22.75
N ARG A 52 26.73 16.95 -22.93
CA ARG A 52 27.03 15.52 -22.71
C ARG A 52 26.72 15.10 -21.28
N LEU A 53 27.23 15.85 -20.30
CA LEU A 53 27.02 15.59 -18.87
C LEU A 53 25.54 15.74 -18.47
N GLN A 54 24.85 16.74 -18.99
CA GLN A 54 23.41 16.93 -18.75
C GLN A 54 22.60 15.73 -19.29
N THR A 55 22.97 15.22 -20.47
CA THR A 55 22.31 14.05 -21.05
C THR A 55 22.54 12.82 -20.18
N GLU A 56 23.76 12.61 -19.70
CA GLU A 56 24.10 11.51 -18.79
C GLU A 56 23.33 11.61 -17.46
N TYR A 57 23.23 12.81 -16.89
CA TYR A 57 22.42 13.08 -15.70
C TYR A 57 20.94 12.75 -15.93
N ASN A 58 20.39 13.21 -17.06
CA ASN A 58 18.99 12.99 -17.43
C ASN A 58 18.69 11.50 -17.60
N LEU A 59 19.60 10.72 -18.20
CA LEU A 59 19.45 9.27 -18.32
C LEU A 59 19.38 8.59 -16.95
N LEU A 60 20.32 8.90 -16.06
CA LEU A 60 20.39 8.30 -14.71
C LEU A 60 19.19 8.68 -13.84
N SER A 61 18.72 9.93 -13.94
CA SER A 61 17.54 10.41 -13.19
C SER A 61 16.23 9.85 -13.76
N THR A 62 16.12 9.73 -15.08
CA THR A 62 14.95 9.11 -15.74
C THR A 62 14.83 7.64 -15.39
N ASP A 63 15.93 6.86 -15.44
CA ASP A 63 15.95 5.46 -15.01
C ASP A 63 15.46 5.32 -13.55
N ARG A 64 15.85 6.25 -12.69
CA ARG A 64 15.36 6.25 -11.31
C ARG A 64 13.86 6.52 -11.23
N ALA A 65 13.36 7.48 -12.00
CA ALA A 65 11.94 7.82 -12.04
C ALA A 65 11.10 6.65 -12.57
N THR A 66 11.50 6.02 -13.66
CA THR A 66 10.80 4.85 -14.24
C THR A 66 10.77 3.69 -13.26
N HIS A 67 11.89 3.38 -12.59
CA HIS A 67 11.92 2.36 -11.55
C HIS A 67 10.94 2.65 -10.40
N LEU A 68 10.84 3.91 -9.95
CA LEU A 68 9.92 4.31 -8.89
C LEU A 68 8.45 4.17 -9.32
N ILE A 69 8.12 4.57 -10.54
CA ILE A 69 6.77 4.42 -11.12
C ILE A 69 6.40 2.94 -11.22
N THR A 70 7.30 2.10 -11.73
CA THR A 70 7.06 0.64 -11.81
C THR A 70 6.86 0.05 -10.43
N LYS A 71 7.68 0.42 -9.45
CA LYS A 71 7.58 -0.05 -8.07
C LYS A 71 6.26 0.36 -7.41
N SER A 72 5.78 1.60 -7.62
CA SER A 72 4.52 2.06 -7.04
C SER A 72 3.33 1.31 -7.64
N ARG A 73 3.31 1.11 -8.97
CA ARG A 73 2.27 0.32 -9.65
C ARG A 73 2.24 -1.12 -9.16
N PHE A 74 3.40 -1.72 -8.96
CA PHE A 74 3.50 -3.08 -8.43
C PHE A 74 2.94 -3.18 -7.00
N ALA A 75 3.22 -2.21 -6.12
CA ALA A 75 2.66 -2.20 -4.77
C ALA A 75 1.12 -2.10 -4.76
N VAL A 76 0.54 -1.33 -5.69
CA VAL A 76 -0.92 -1.26 -5.87
C VAL A 76 -1.47 -2.61 -6.34
N TYR A 77 -0.79 -3.25 -7.29
CA TYR A 77 -1.19 -4.58 -7.75
C TYR A 77 -1.14 -5.63 -6.62
N ASP A 78 -0.06 -5.68 -5.85
CA ASP A 78 0.11 -6.62 -4.74
C ASP A 78 -0.97 -6.46 -3.68
N SER A 79 -1.27 -5.22 -3.28
CA SER A 79 -2.34 -4.95 -2.31
C SER A 79 -3.72 -5.36 -2.84
N ALA A 80 -4.00 -5.14 -4.13
CA ALA A 80 -5.22 -5.62 -4.76
C ALA A 80 -5.30 -7.15 -4.79
N GLN A 81 -4.19 -7.84 -5.06
CA GLN A 81 -4.15 -9.31 -5.03
C GLN A 81 -4.37 -9.86 -3.62
N GLN A 82 -3.73 -9.26 -2.62
CA GLN A 82 -3.96 -9.62 -1.21
C GLN A 82 -5.42 -9.41 -0.80
N ALA A 83 -6.05 -8.31 -1.23
CA ALA A 83 -7.47 -8.06 -0.97
C ALA A 83 -8.37 -9.13 -1.63
N ARG A 84 -8.09 -9.52 -2.88
CA ARG A 84 -8.83 -10.60 -3.55
C ARG A 84 -8.67 -11.94 -2.84
N GLN A 85 -7.45 -12.29 -2.43
CA GLN A 85 -7.18 -13.52 -1.68
C GLN A 85 -7.89 -13.50 -0.32
N ALA A 86 -7.87 -12.37 0.38
CA ALA A 86 -8.59 -12.22 1.65
C ALA A 86 -10.11 -12.34 1.48
N GLN A 87 -10.66 -11.83 0.37
CA GLN A 87 -12.08 -12.01 0.02
C GLN A 87 -12.40 -13.46 -0.32
N SER A 88 -11.57 -14.14 -1.12
CA SER A 88 -11.82 -15.53 -1.51
C SER A 88 -11.76 -16.48 -0.32
N ILE A 89 -10.89 -16.24 0.67
CA ILE A 89 -10.82 -17.05 1.90
C ILE A 89 -12.11 -16.95 2.72
N ARG A 90 -12.79 -15.80 2.70
CA ARG A 90 -14.06 -15.58 3.43
C ARG A 90 -15.29 -16.03 2.66
N LEU A 91 -15.13 -16.42 1.41
CA LEU A 91 -16.24 -16.92 0.61
C LEU A 91 -16.64 -18.30 1.14
N ILE A 92 -17.94 -18.53 1.29
CA ILE A 92 -18.50 -19.86 1.50
C ILE A 92 -18.99 -20.32 0.12
N PRO A 93 -18.17 -21.04 -0.67
CA PRO A 93 -18.51 -21.38 -2.04
C PRO A 93 -19.57 -22.47 -2.15
N LYS A 94 -19.79 -23.22 -1.08
CA LYS A 94 -20.64 -24.40 -1.08
C LYS A 94 -21.05 -24.77 0.34
N ILE A 95 -22.32 -25.14 0.51
CA ILE A 95 -22.83 -25.78 1.73
C ILE A 95 -23.57 -27.08 1.37
N TYR A 96 -23.84 -27.89 2.38
CA TYR A 96 -24.66 -29.09 2.27
C TYR A 96 -26.04 -28.79 2.88
N SER A 97 -27.09 -29.12 2.14
CA SER A 97 -28.47 -29.03 2.62
C SER A 97 -28.78 -30.20 3.57
N GLU A 98 -29.89 -30.13 4.30
CA GLU A 98 -30.38 -31.22 5.17
C GLU A 98 -30.66 -32.52 4.39
N THR A 99 -31.00 -32.39 3.10
CA THR A 99 -31.18 -33.53 2.18
C THR A 99 -29.86 -34.14 1.70
N GLY A 100 -28.71 -33.57 2.09
CA GLY A 100 -27.37 -33.96 1.63
C GLY A 100 -26.99 -33.38 0.26
N GLU A 101 -27.88 -32.64 -0.39
CA GLU A 101 -27.61 -31.98 -1.67
C GLU A 101 -26.64 -30.80 -1.51
N THR A 102 -25.95 -30.49 -2.60
CA THR A 102 -24.90 -29.48 -2.57
C THR A 102 -25.35 -28.18 -3.19
N VAL A 103 -25.37 -27.15 -2.36
CA VAL A 103 -25.87 -25.83 -2.72
C VAL A 103 -24.68 -24.91 -2.94
N THR A 104 -24.60 -24.34 -4.14
CA THR A 104 -23.51 -23.45 -4.58
C THR A 104 -23.99 -22.04 -4.90
N ASP A 105 -25.30 -21.82 -5.10
CA ASP A 105 -25.85 -20.48 -5.29
C ASP A 105 -25.83 -19.69 -3.98
N HIS A 106 -25.37 -18.45 -4.04
CA HIS A 106 -25.23 -17.58 -2.87
C HIS A 106 -26.59 -17.23 -2.25
N ARG A 107 -27.66 -17.18 -3.04
CA ARG A 107 -29.01 -16.91 -2.52
C ARG A 107 -29.47 -18.06 -1.64
N ASP A 108 -29.42 -19.26 -2.20
CA ASP A 108 -29.83 -20.47 -1.51
C ASP A 108 -28.96 -20.73 -0.27
N ILE A 109 -27.64 -20.50 -0.37
CA ILE A 109 -26.72 -20.57 0.79
C ILE A 109 -27.21 -19.67 1.94
N ASN A 110 -27.57 -18.42 1.64
CA ASN A 110 -28.03 -17.48 2.66
C ASN A 110 -29.37 -17.90 3.25
N ASP A 111 -30.28 -18.42 2.43
CA ASP A 111 -31.60 -18.86 2.90
C ASP A 111 -31.50 -20.09 3.80
N THR A 112 -30.65 -21.07 3.46
CA THR A 112 -30.33 -22.20 4.34
C THR A 112 -29.71 -21.73 5.66
N PHE A 113 -28.80 -20.74 5.65
CA PHE A 113 -28.26 -20.17 6.89
C PHE A 113 -29.34 -19.49 7.74
N LYS A 114 -30.24 -18.72 7.12
CA LYS A 114 -31.35 -18.06 7.85
C LYS A 114 -32.23 -19.09 8.54
N GLU A 115 -32.60 -20.15 7.82
CA GLU A 115 -33.43 -21.22 8.34
C GLU A 115 -32.73 -21.92 9.52
N TYR A 116 -31.48 -22.35 9.34
CA TYR A 116 -30.69 -22.99 10.39
C TYR A 116 -30.61 -22.15 11.67
N TYR A 117 -30.27 -20.86 11.56
CA TYR A 117 -30.17 -19.98 12.72
C TYR A 117 -31.54 -19.64 13.35
N SER A 118 -32.62 -19.63 12.56
CA SER A 118 -33.97 -19.43 13.10
C SER A 118 -34.38 -20.60 14.01
N VAL A 119 -34.09 -21.83 13.60
CA VAL A 119 -34.33 -23.04 14.39
C VAL A 119 -33.42 -23.05 15.62
N TYR A 120 -32.13 -22.77 15.45
CA TYR A 120 -31.17 -22.72 16.56
C TYR A 120 -31.55 -21.71 17.63
N THR A 121 -31.98 -20.51 17.23
CA THR A 121 -32.41 -19.46 18.17
C THR A 121 -33.73 -19.81 18.85
N ALA A 122 -34.71 -20.35 18.11
CA ALA A 122 -35.96 -20.84 18.70
C ALA A 122 -35.71 -21.96 19.73
N LEU A 123 -34.82 -22.90 19.42
CA LEU A 123 -34.44 -23.99 20.31
C LEU A 123 -33.75 -23.47 21.58
N ASN A 124 -32.78 -22.55 21.44
CA ASN A 124 -32.08 -21.97 22.59
C ASN A 124 -32.99 -21.11 23.47
N ASN A 125 -33.91 -20.36 22.86
CA ASN A 125 -34.90 -19.57 23.61
C ASN A 125 -35.87 -20.49 24.39
N SER A 126 -36.19 -21.67 23.85
CA SER A 126 -36.97 -22.69 24.54
C SER A 126 -36.17 -23.39 25.65
N LEU A 127 -34.86 -23.58 25.49
CA LEU A 127 -34.02 -24.32 26.44
C LEU A 127 -33.56 -23.47 27.64
N LEU A 128 -33.39 -22.16 27.46
CA LEU A 128 -32.81 -21.28 28.50
C LEU A 128 -33.87 -20.52 29.32
N GLY A 129 -35.17 -20.62 29.01
CA GLY A 129 -36.26 -20.08 29.84
C GLY A 129 -36.22 -18.57 30.13
N GLY A 130 -35.26 -17.83 29.57
CA GLY A 130 -35.08 -16.40 29.77
C GLY A 130 -35.48 -15.66 28.51
N GLN A 131 -36.63 -15.00 28.54
CA GLN A 131 -36.96 -13.96 27.57
C GLN A 131 -35.94 -12.82 27.74
N ILE A 132 -34.85 -12.83 26.98
CA ILE A 132 -34.05 -11.61 26.83
C ILE A 132 -34.93 -10.63 26.07
N SER A 133 -35.34 -9.57 26.75
CA SER A 133 -36.28 -8.61 26.17
C SER A 133 -35.64 -7.89 24.97
N ASN A 134 -36.45 -7.50 23.99
CA ASN A 134 -35.99 -6.70 22.86
C ASN A 134 -35.27 -5.41 23.31
N GLU A 135 -35.60 -4.90 24.50
CA GLU A 135 -34.94 -3.78 25.18
C GLU A 135 -33.46 -4.09 25.52
N GLU A 136 -33.16 -5.27 26.06
CA GLU A 136 -31.79 -5.67 26.41
C GLU A 136 -30.93 -5.89 25.16
N ILE A 137 -31.52 -6.47 24.10
CA ILE A 137 -30.87 -6.64 22.80
C ILE A 137 -30.53 -5.27 22.20
N LEU A 138 -31.48 -4.32 22.23
CA LEU A 138 -31.25 -2.95 21.74
C LEU A 138 -30.18 -2.21 22.56
N ARG A 139 -30.13 -2.45 23.88
CA ARG A 139 -29.12 -1.87 24.77
C ARG A 139 -27.73 -2.42 24.48
N ALA A 140 -27.60 -3.73 24.23
CA ALA A 140 -26.36 -4.38 23.83
C ALA A 140 -25.89 -3.95 22.43
N ILE A 141 -26.80 -3.81 21.47
CA ILE A 141 -26.46 -3.32 20.12
C ILE A 141 -25.98 -1.85 20.18
N LYS A 142 -26.62 -1.01 21.02
CA LYS A 142 -26.16 0.37 21.24
C LYS A 142 -24.78 0.41 21.91
N SER A 143 -24.50 -0.42 22.91
CA SER A 143 -23.18 -0.46 23.55
C SER A 143 -22.08 -0.93 22.58
N LEU A 144 -22.40 -1.85 21.67
CA LEU A 144 -21.49 -2.29 20.60
C LEU A 144 -21.28 -1.21 19.51
N LYS A 145 -22.32 -0.41 19.19
CA LYS A 145 -22.20 0.73 18.26
C LYS A 145 -21.35 1.87 18.83
N CYS A 146 -21.43 2.13 20.14
CA CYS A 146 -20.62 3.17 20.79
C CYS A 146 -19.11 2.85 20.80
N ASN A 147 -18.71 1.58 20.69
CA ASN A 147 -17.30 1.18 20.63
C ASN A 147 -16.68 1.20 19.22
N LYS A 148 -17.48 1.32 18.15
CA LYS A 148 -16.94 1.30 16.77
C LYS A 148 -16.49 2.66 16.23
N HIS A 149 -16.75 3.77 16.94
CA HIS A 149 -16.32 5.10 16.47
C HIS A 149 -14.89 5.47 16.88
N LEU A 150 -14.19 4.67 17.72
CA LEU A 150 -12.82 5.00 18.12
C LEU A 150 -11.68 4.41 17.25
N ASP A 151 -11.95 3.41 16.41
CA ASP A 151 -10.85 2.70 15.70
C ASP A 151 -10.73 2.95 14.20
N GLN A 152 -11.68 3.64 13.55
CA GLN A 152 -11.60 3.92 12.10
C GLN A 152 -11.03 5.29 11.73
N THR A 153 -10.89 6.23 12.68
CA THR A 153 -10.25 7.53 12.43
C THR A 153 -8.74 7.55 12.70
N VAL A 154 -8.21 6.61 13.49
CA VAL A 154 -6.77 6.59 13.85
C VAL A 154 -5.88 6.00 12.75
N ILE A 155 -6.40 5.11 11.90
CA ILE A 155 -5.57 4.44 10.88
C ILE A 155 -5.42 5.27 9.59
N VAL A 156 -6.39 6.14 9.26
CA VAL A 156 -6.34 6.91 8.00
C VAL A 156 -5.59 8.25 8.15
N GLN A 157 -5.49 8.83 9.36
CA GLN A 157 -4.77 10.10 9.54
C GLN A 157 -3.24 9.95 9.70
N ASN A 158 -2.74 8.77 10.06
CA ASN A 158 -1.30 8.56 10.29
C ASN A 158 -0.50 8.21 9.03
N SER A 159 -1.14 7.93 7.90
CA SER A 159 -0.45 7.64 6.63
C SER A 159 -0.30 8.83 5.67
N ILE A 160 -0.93 9.98 5.95
CA ILE A 160 -0.89 11.16 5.06
C ILE A 160 -0.02 12.30 5.61
N ARG A 161 0.51 12.21 6.84
CA ARG A 161 1.27 13.32 7.46
C ARG A 161 2.77 13.39 7.23
N ASN A 162 3.39 12.46 6.49
CA ASN A 162 4.86 12.45 6.34
C ASN A 162 5.36 12.42 4.89
N VAL A 163 4.80 13.23 4.00
CA VAL A 163 5.54 13.74 2.83
C VAL A 163 5.06 15.17 2.50
N ARG A 164 5.63 16.17 3.15
CA ARG A 164 5.74 17.53 2.58
C ARG A 164 7.22 17.85 2.41
N PRO A 165 7.69 18.24 1.21
CA PRO A 165 9.00 18.85 1.08
C PRO A 165 8.99 20.22 1.76
N ASN A 166 9.98 20.45 2.62
CA ASN A 166 10.29 21.73 3.23
C ASN A 166 10.69 22.70 2.10
N PHE A 167 9.78 23.59 1.70
CA PHE A 167 10.14 24.78 0.95
C PHE A 167 10.36 25.92 1.94
N ALA A 168 11.63 26.29 2.14
CA ALA A 168 11.99 27.48 2.89
C ALA A 168 11.56 28.74 2.11
N PRO A 169 10.96 29.75 2.76
CA PRO A 169 10.71 31.04 2.12
C PRO A 169 12.02 31.82 1.97
N CYS A 170 12.31 32.21 0.72
CA CYS A 170 13.31 33.22 0.39
C CYS A 170 13.01 34.52 1.17
N SER A 171 13.91 34.91 2.06
CA SER A 171 13.98 36.26 2.60
C SER A 171 14.40 37.21 1.48
N LYS A 172 13.51 38.13 1.12
CA LYS A 172 13.86 39.31 0.33
C LYS A 172 14.61 40.28 1.24
N THR A 173 15.85 40.55 0.87
CA THR A 173 16.59 41.79 1.16
C THR A 173 17.50 42.03 -0.03
#